data_AF-A0AA36DXY5-F1
#
_entry.id   AF-A0AA36DXY5-F1
#
_cell.length_a   1.000
_cell.length_b   1.000
_cell.length_c   1.000
_cell.angle_alpha   90.00
_cell.angle_beta   90.00
_cell.angle_gamma   90.00
#
_symmetry.space_group_name_H-M   'P 1'
#
loop_
_entity.id
_entity.type
_entity.pdbx_description
1 polymer ?
#
loop_
_entity_poly.entity_id
_entity_poly.type
_entity_poly.pdbx_seq_one_letter_code
_entity_poly.pdbx_strand_id
1 'polypeptide(L)'
;MGIKGKGGCSKIKRRKLAINWKQLVTSSSGDDDHPTELLVTSKRKSKCGRSEGDAQENHKEDLELQTKSYDEITEYIARAKRFLLTLSDKLPDRGEKLKATLQRYEDELERRNKLEREKVLPEAEGNVTRILHHQQC
;
A
#
# COMPACT_ATOMS: atom_id res chain seq x y z
N MET A 1 -59.45 -4.39 5.80
CA MET A 1 -58.65 -5.59 5.49
C MET A 1 -57.25 -5.39 6.03
N GLY A 2 -56.84 -6.15 7.04
CA GLY A 2 -55.53 -6.02 7.70
C GLY A 2 -54.54 -7.08 7.21
N ILE A 3 -53.34 -6.68 6.79
CA ILE A 3 -52.30 -7.59 6.32
C ILE A 3 -51.27 -7.75 7.45
N LYS A 4 -51.33 -8.87 8.16
CA LYS A 4 -50.42 -9.22 9.26
C LYS A 4 -49.22 -9.97 8.67
N GLY A 5 -48.16 -9.25 8.28
CA GLY A 5 -46.91 -9.85 7.82
C GLY A 5 -46.06 -10.32 9.00
N LYS A 6 -46.07 -11.62 9.30
CA LYS A 6 -45.11 -12.25 10.22
C LYS A 6 -43.79 -12.52 9.50
N GLY A 7 -42.79 -11.65 9.69
CA GLY A 7 -41.41 -11.90 9.24
C GLY A 7 -40.59 -12.51 10.38
N GLY A 8 -40.32 -13.81 10.32
CA GLY A 8 -39.39 -14.49 11.22
C GLY A 8 -37.94 -14.16 10.85
N CYS A 9 -37.17 -13.62 11.80
CA CYS A 9 -35.73 -13.36 11.64
C CYS A 9 -34.94 -14.64 11.95
N SER A 10 -34.50 -15.36 10.91
CA SER A 10 -33.58 -16.49 11.07
C SER A 10 -32.14 -15.99 11.20
N LYS A 11 -31.55 -16.17 12.39
CA LYS A 11 -30.17 -15.77 12.70
C LYS A 11 -29.17 -16.65 11.94
N ILE A 12 -28.48 -16.09 10.95
CA ILE A 12 -27.39 -16.76 10.22
C ILE A 12 -26.16 -16.82 11.13
N LYS A 13 -25.76 -18.02 11.56
CA LYS A 13 -24.53 -18.24 12.32
C LYS A 13 -23.33 -18.20 11.37
N ARG A 14 -22.42 -17.24 11.58
CA ARG A 14 -21.13 -17.15 10.87
C ARG A 14 -20.26 -18.35 11.26
N ARG A 15 -19.89 -19.22 10.31
CA ARG A 15 -18.84 -20.22 10.52
C ARG A 15 -17.49 -19.55 10.26
N LYS A 16 -16.55 -19.73 11.19
CA LYS A 16 -15.18 -19.22 11.09
C LYS A 16 -14.44 -20.07 10.04
N LEU A 17 -13.99 -19.46 8.95
CA LEU A 17 -13.14 -20.13 7.96
C LEU A 17 -11.76 -20.36 8.57
N ALA A 18 -11.37 -21.62 8.69
CA ALA A 18 -10.04 -22.01 9.16
C ALA A 18 -9.11 -22.12 7.94
N ILE A 19 -8.44 -21.02 7.60
CA ILE A 19 -7.44 -21.00 6.53
C ILE A 19 -6.14 -21.59 7.10
N ASN A 20 -5.71 -22.73 6.55
CA ASN A 20 -4.44 -23.35 6.91
C ASN A 20 -3.32 -22.81 6.02
N TRP A 21 -2.59 -21.82 6.54
CA TRP A 21 -1.49 -21.17 5.82
C TRP A 21 -0.34 -22.12 5.48
N LYS A 22 -0.14 -23.20 6.23
CA LYS A 22 0.95 -24.15 5.96
C LYS A 22 0.72 -24.94 4.68
N GLN A 23 -0.53 -25.24 4.31
CA GLN A 23 -0.84 -25.92 3.05
C GLN A 23 -0.67 -25.05 1.81
N LEU A 24 -0.62 -23.72 1.95
CA LEU A 24 -0.44 -22.83 0.81
C LEU A 24 1.02 -22.73 0.36
N VAL A 25 1.97 -23.02 1.26
CA VAL A 25 3.41 -22.86 0.96
C VAL A 25 4.05 -24.16 0.47
N THR A 26 3.47 -25.33 0.77
CA THR A 26 4.10 -26.63 0.47
C THR A 26 3.89 -27.14 -0.96
N SER A 27 3.16 -26.42 -1.82
CA SER A 27 3.02 -26.80 -3.24
C SER A 27 4.16 -26.29 -4.13
N SER A 28 5.14 -25.57 -3.58
CA SER A 28 6.34 -25.11 -4.31
C SER A 28 7.52 -26.04 -4.04
N SER A 29 7.52 -27.19 -4.71
CA SER A 29 8.70 -28.03 -4.87
C SER A 29 8.65 -28.61 -6.27
N GLY A 30 9.23 -27.88 -7.21
CA GLY A 30 9.40 -28.30 -8.60
C GLY A 30 9.39 -27.09 -9.52
N ASP A 31 10.56 -26.79 -10.07
CA ASP A 31 10.81 -25.96 -11.25
C ASP A 31 9.58 -25.76 -12.15
N ASP A 32 9.05 -24.54 -12.19
CA ASP A 32 8.40 -24.00 -13.40
C ASP A 32 8.24 -22.48 -13.27
N ASP A 33 9.13 -21.77 -13.97
CA ASP A 33 9.26 -20.31 -14.02
C ASP A 33 8.18 -19.69 -14.92
N HIS A 34 6.92 -19.77 -14.49
CA HIS A 34 5.86 -18.98 -15.10
C HIS A 34 4.88 -18.45 -14.04
N PRO A 35 4.57 -17.14 -14.03
CA PRO A 35 3.58 -16.60 -13.13
C PRO A 35 2.23 -17.25 -13.44
N THR A 36 1.64 -17.92 -12.45
CA THR A 36 0.32 -18.55 -12.56
C THR A 36 -0.73 -17.51 -12.99
N GLU A 37 -1.33 -17.68 -14.18
CA GLU A 37 -2.45 -16.85 -14.62
C GLU A 37 -3.68 -17.08 -13.71
N LEU A 38 -3.93 -16.11 -12.82
CA LEU A 38 -5.09 -16.10 -11.93
C LEU A 38 -6.37 -15.77 -12.70
N LEU A 39 -7.06 -16.80 -13.20
CA LEU A 39 -8.39 -16.68 -13.79
C LEU A 39 -9.46 -16.42 -12.71
N VAL A 40 -9.74 -15.15 -12.42
CA VAL A 40 -10.82 -14.74 -11.51
C VAL A 40 -12.18 -14.84 -12.23
N THR A 41 -12.88 -15.96 -12.06
CA THR A 41 -14.28 -16.09 -12.52
C THR A 41 -15.25 -15.59 -11.45
N SER A 42 -15.45 -14.26 -11.41
CA SER A 42 -16.44 -13.64 -10.52
C SER A 42 -17.86 -13.78 -11.10
N LYS A 43 -18.65 -14.70 -10.53
CA LYS A 43 -20.10 -14.75 -10.79
C LYS A 43 -20.79 -13.63 -10.01
N ARG A 44 -20.87 -12.44 -10.61
CA ARG A 44 -21.55 -11.25 -10.08
C ARG A 44 -22.97 -11.59 -9.64
N LYS A 45 -23.29 -11.36 -8.36
CA LYS A 45 -24.62 -10.87 -7.89
C LYS A 45 -24.48 -10.09 -6.59
N SER A 46 -24.52 -8.76 -6.68
CA SER A 46 -25.56 -7.89 -6.07
C SER A 46 -25.03 -6.47 -5.88
N LYS A 47 -25.84 -5.50 -6.30
CA LYS A 47 -25.62 -4.06 -6.09
C LYS A 47 -25.70 -3.78 -4.58
N CYS A 48 -24.57 -3.42 -3.98
CA CYS A 48 -24.53 -2.60 -2.78
C CYS A 48 -23.85 -1.29 -3.17
N GLY A 49 -24.64 -0.22 -3.29
CA GLY A 49 -24.11 1.11 -3.56
C GLY A 49 -23.33 1.59 -2.34
N ARG A 50 -22.00 1.54 -2.40
CA ARG A 50 -21.05 2.42 -1.70
C ARG A 50 -19.63 2.17 -2.24
N SER A 51 -19.10 3.22 -2.88
CA SER A 51 -17.75 3.46 -3.38
C SER A 51 -16.78 2.27 -3.49
N GLU A 52 -16.80 1.60 -4.65
CA GLU A 52 -15.73 0.68 -5.09
C GLU A 52 -14.61 1.44 -5.83
N GLY A 53 -14.82 2.73 -6.15
CA GLY A 53 -13.92 3.55 -6.95
C GLY A 53 -12.69 4.05 -6.19
N ASP A 54 -12.83 4.42 -4.91
CA ASP A 54 -11.75 5.06 -4.15
C ASP A 54 -10.57 4.11 -3.87
N ALA A 55 -10.86 2.83 -3.66
CA ALA A 55 -9.82 1.82 -3.39
C ALA A 55 -9.01 1.50 -4.65
N GLN A 56 -9.68 1.34 -5.80
CA GLN A 56 -9.02 1.05 -7.07
C GLN A 56 -8.15 2.24 -7.54
N GLU A 57 -8.59 3.48 -7.29
CA GLU A 57 -7.83 4.67 -7.63
C GLU A 57 -6.53 4.79 -6.83
N ASN A 58 -6.57 4.52 -5.52
CA ASN A 58 -5.37 4.53 -4.68
C ASN A 58 -4.30 3.54 -5.16
N HIS A 59 -4.68 2.32 -5.52
CA HIS A 59 -3.73 1.32 -6.03
C HIS A 59 -3.07 1.77 -7.34
N LYS A 60 -3.83 2.40 -8.23
CA LYS A 60 -3.28 2.90 -9.50
C LYS A 60 -2.29 4.05 -9.26
N GLU A 61 -2.64 4.99 -8.39
CA GLU A 61 -1.77 6.12 -8.06
C GLU A 61 -0.46 5.67 -7.38
N ASP A 62 -0.51 4.62 -6.57
CA ASP A 62 0.66 4.05 -5.91
C ASP A 62 1.67 3.44 -6.91
N LEU A 63 1.17 2.69 -7.90
CA LEU A 63 2.01 2.20 -9.01
C LEU A 63 2.62 3.36 -9.81
N GLU A 64 1.84 4.41 -10.07
CA GLU A 64 2.32 5.58 -10.79
C GLU A 64 3.45 6.27 -10.02
N LEU A 65 3.32 6.40 -8.69
CA LEU A 65 4.30 7.01 -7.81
C LEU A 65 5.66 6.31 -7.84
N GLN A 66 5.66 4.98 -7.87
CA GLN A 66 6.88 4.16 -7.93
C GLN A 66 7.65 4.36 -9.24
N THR A 67 6.96 4.65 -10.34
CA THR A 67 7.60 4.87 -11.64
C THR A 67 8.19 6.28 -11.82
N LYS A 68 7.79 7.26 -10.99
CA LYS A 68 8.23 8.65 -11.12
C LYS A 68 9.65 8.88 -10.62
N SER A 69 10.38 9.78 -11.27
CA SER A 69 11.69 10.24 -10.83
C SER A 69 11.62 11.15 -9.60
N TYR A 70 12.76 11.41 -8.97
CA TYR A 70 12.84 12.32 -7.81
C TYR A 70 12.40 13.75 -8.17
N ASP A 71 12.82 14.23 -9.34
CA ASP A 71 12.47 15.56 -9.84
C ASP A 71 10.98 15.68 -10.15
N GLU A 72 10.38 14.65 -10.76
CA GLU A 72 8.95 14.61 -11.07
C GLU A 72 8.08 14.64 -9.81
N ILE A 73 8.48 13.91 -8.76
CA ILE A 73 7.79 13.94 -7.46
C ILE A 73 7.90 15.34 -6.85
N THR A 74 9.09 15.93 -6.86
CA THR A 74 9.33 17.26 -6.29
C THR A 74 8.53 18.34 -7.04
N GLU A 75 8.50 18.28 -8.37
CA GLU A 75 7.73 19.20 -9.20
C GLU A 75 6.22 19.06 -8.94
N TYR A 76 5.73 17.82 -8.85
CA TYR A 76 4.33 17.55 -8.54
C TYR A 76 3.93 18.15 -7.19
N ILE A 77 4.73 17.93 -6.13
CA ILE A 77 4.50 18.50 -4.80
C ILE A 77 4.41 20.04 -4.89
N ALA A 78 5.36 20.68 -5.56
CA ALA A 78 5.39 22.14 -5.69
C ALA A 78 4.17 22.68 -6.45
N ARG A 79 3.68 21.95 -7.46
CA ARG A 79 2.48 22.32 -8.22
C ARG A 79 1.20 22.10 -7.41
N ALA A 80 1.07 20.95 -6.76
CA ALA A 80 -0.09 20.60 -5.93
C ALA A 80 -0.27 21.57 -4.76
N LYS A 81 0.84 21.99 -4.11
CA LYS A 81 0.80 23.04 -3.07
C LYS A 81 0.22 24.36 -3.60
N ARG A 82 0.63 24.80 -4.80
CA ARG A 82 0.08 26.01 -5.44
C ARG A 82 -1.41 25.86 -5.77
N PHE A 83 -1.82 24.69 -6.23
CA PHE A 83 -3.23 24.40 -6.50
C PHE A 83 -4.08 24.39 -5.25
N LEU A 84 -3.59 23.83 -4.14
CA LEU A 84 -4.29 23.89 -2.86
C LEU A 84 -4.52 25.35 -2.44
N LEU A 85 -3.51 26.20 -2.51
CA LEU A 85 -3.66 27.61 -2.12
C LEU A 85 -4.65 28.40 -3.00
N THR A 86 -4.82 28.02 -4.27
CA THR A 86 -5.58 28.81 -5.25
C THR A 86 -6.97 28.26 -5.54
N LEU A 87 -7.15 26.95 -5.41
CA LEU A 87 -8.34 26.24 -5.86
C LEU A 87 -9.04 25.44 -4.76
N SER A 88 -8.43 25.18 -3.58
CA SER A 88 -9.04 24.32 -2.56
C SER A 88 -10.48 24.71 -2.24
N ASP A 89 -10.72 25.99 -2.00
CA ASP A 89 -12.03 26.50 -1.56
C ASP A 89 -13.08 26.51 -2.69
N LYS A 90 -12.61 26.37 -3.93
CA LYS A 90 -13.45 26.31 -5.13
C LYS A 90 -13.82 24.87 -5.49
N LEU A 91 -13.15 23.89 -4.90
CA LEU A 91 -13.41 22.46 -5.14
C LEU A 91 -14.56 21.96 -4.26
N PRO A 92 -15.36 21.01 -4.76
CA PRO A 92 -16.52 20.47 -4.03
C PRO A 92 -16.12 19.73 -2.74
N ASP A 93 -14.93 19.14 -2.71
CA ASP A 93 -14.33 18.45 -1.56
C ASP A 93 -13.40 19.34 -0.75
N ARG A 94 -13.37 20.65 -1.01
CA ARG A 94 -12.43 21.61 -0.40
C ARG A 94 -10.95 21.23 -0.58
N GLY A 95 -10.64 20.45 -1.60
CA GLY A 95 -9.30 19.96 -1.89
C GLY A 95 -8.84 18.81 -0.99
N GLU A 96 -9.72 18.15 -0.22
CA GLU A 96 -9.35 17.03 0.64
C GLU A 96 -8.70 15.88 -0.15
N LYS A 97 -9.21 15.54 -1.34
CA LYS A 97 -8.55 14.53 -2.19
C LYS A 97 -7.16 14.97 -2.63
N LEU A 98 -7.01 16.23 -3.02
CA LEU A 98 -5.73 16.79 -3.42
C LEU A 98 -4.72 16.81 -2.26
N LYS A 99 -5.16 17.09 -1.04
CA LYS A 99 -4.32 16.99 0.17
C LYS A 99 -3.88 15.55 0.43
N ALA A 100 -4.80 14.59 0.31
CA ALA A 100 -4.48 13.17 0.48
C ALA A 100 -3.45 12.69 -0.56
N THR A 101 -3.63 13.07 -1.83
CA THR A 101 -2.62 12.79 -2.87
C THR A 101 -1.31 13.48 -2.57
N LEU A 102 -1.31 14.77 -2.20
CA LEU A 102 -0.09 15.50 -1.86
C LEU A 102 0.70 14.82 -0.73
N GLN A 103 0.01 14.40 0.35
CA GLN A 103 0.63 13.70 1.47
C GLN A 103 1.36 12.43 0.99
N ARG A 104 0.74 11.62 0.13
CA ARG A 104 1.40 10.42 -0.42
C ARG A 104 2.69 10.73 -1.18
N TYR A 105 2.70 11.82 -1.96
CA TYR A 105 3.91 12.25 -2.67
C TYR A 105 5.00 12.73 -1.71
N GLU A 106 4.63 13.45 -0.65
CA GLU A 106 5.58 13.90 0.38
C GLU A 106 6.18 12.73 1.16
N ASP A 107 5.36 11.76 1.55
CA ASP A 107 5.79 10.54 2.24
C ASP A 107 6.76 9.72 1.38
N GLU A 108 6.50 9.59 0.08
CA GLU A 108 7.40 8.90 -0.85
C GLU A 108 8.73 9.65 -1.03
N LEU A 109 8.68 10.98 -1.11
CA LEU A 109 9.91 11.80 -1.17
C LEU A 109 10.74 11.63 0.10
N GLU A 110 10.11 11.64 1.28
CA GLU A 110 10.77 11.38 2.56
C GLU A 110 11.38 9.98 2.60
N ARG A 111 10.65 8.96 2.15
CA ARG A 111 11.15 7.58 2.07
C ARG A 111 12.41 7.48 1.20
N ARG A 112 12.42 8.13 0.03
CA ARG A 112 13.60 8.19 -0.86
C ARG A 112 14.78 8.89 -0.19
N ASN A 113 14.54 10.04 0.43
CA ASN A 113 15.56 10.80 1.14
C ASN A 113 16.18 10.00 2.30
N LYS A 114 15.36 9.26 3.04
CA LYS A 114 15.83 8.39 4.13
C LYS A 114 16.75 7.30 3.59
N LEU A 115 16.35 6.62 2.50
CA LEU A 115 17.18 5.59 1.87
C LEU A 115 18.51 6.14 1.35
N GLU A 116 18.52 7.35 0.79
CA GLU A 116 19.77 7.99 0.36
C GLU A 116 20.72 8.26 1.52
N ARG A 117 20.19 8.77 2.64
CA ARG A 117 20.99 9.00 3.85
C ARG A 117 21.56 7.70 4.44
N GLU A 118 20.77 6.63 4.44
CA GLU A 118 21.20 5.31 4.93
C GLU A 118 22.28 4.69 4.02
N LYS A 119 22.20 4.89 2.70
CA LYS A 119 23.22 4.44 1.73
C LYS A 119 24.56 5.16 1.87
N VAL A 120 24.59 6.34 2.51
CA VAL A 120 25.83 7.10 2.77
C VAL A 120 26.52 6.63 4.06
N LEU A 121 25.90 5.74 4.86
CA LEU A 121 26.42 5.21 6.12
C LEU A 121 26.91 3.74 6.12
N PRO A 122 27.44 3.13 5.05
CA PRO A 122 28.23 1.91 5.20
C PRO A 122 29.69 2.28 5.48
N GLU A 123 30.29 1.57 6.45
CA GLU A 123 31.73 1.59 6.82
C GLU A 123 32.20 2.59 7.90
N ALA A 124 31.70 2.44 9.13
CA ALA A 124 32.43 2.91 10.31
C ALA A 124 32.34 1.98 11.54
N GLU A 125 31.90 0.74 11.36
CA GLU A 125 31.75 -0.21 12.48
C GLU A 125 32.44 -1.53 12.11
N GLY A 126 33.70 -1.69 12.52
CA GLY A 126 34.33 -3.01 12.55
C GLY A 126 35.81 -3.10 12.16
N ASN A 127 36.71 -2.40 12.86
CA ASN A 127 38.12 -2.80 12.94
C ASN A 127 38.64 -2.52 14.37
N VAL A 128 38.23 -3.35 15.34
CA VAL A 128 38.93 -3.43 16.62
C VAL A 128 40.08 -4.41 16.44
N THR A 129 41.26 -3.90 16.10
CA THR A 129 42.50 -4.67 16.05
C THR A 129 42.83 -5.17 17.46
N ARG A 130 42.48 -6.42 17.76
CA ARG A 130 42.94 -7.11 18.96
C ARG A 130 44.40 -7.50 18.75
N ILE A 131 45.32 -6.58 19.04
CA ILE A 131 46.75 -6.89 19.12
C ILE A 131 46.94 -7.75 20.37
N LEU A 132 46.96 -9.07 20.19
CA LEU A 132 47.43 -10.00 21.21
C LEU A 132 48.94 -9.78 21.38
N HIS A 133 49.30 -9.10 22.47
CA HIS A 133 50.67 -8.94 22.92
C HIS A 133 51.23 -10.33 23.29
N HIS A 134 51.97 -10.92 22.35
CA HIS A 134 52.77 -12.12 22.55
C HIS A 134 53.92 -11.77 23.50
N GLN A 135 53.72 -12.01 24.79
CA GLN A 135 54.80 -12.00 25.78
C GLN A 135 55.30 -13.43 25.90
N GLN A 136 56.50 -13.67 25.34
CA GLN A 136 57.25 -14.92 25.48
C GLN A 136 57.68 -15.08 26.95
N CYS A 137 57.48 -16.28 27.48
CA CYS A 137 58.24 -16.81 28.60
C CYS A 137 59.45 -17.59 28.05
#